data_AF-A0A960PYW1-F1
#
_entry.id   AF-A0A960PYW1-F1
#
_cell.length_a   1.000
_cell.length_b   1.000
_cell.length_c   1.000
_cell.angle_alpha   90.00
_cell.angle_beta   90.00
_cell.angle_gamma   90.00
#
_symmetry.space_group_name_H-M   'P 1'
#
loop_
_entity.id
_entity.type
_entity.pdbx_description
1 polymer ?
#
loop_
_entity_poly.entity_id
_entity_poly.type
_entity_poly.pdbx_seq_one_letter_code
_entity_poly.pdbx_strand_id
1 'polypeptide(L)'
;MDIDLNRAEVILGRFVEIPIEAIAFDLYQKVKEYKLRIASKFKSIDRAGLDRIQGNEFYASVKLDGEHAHLYFNGDQALLIRHRGYAYAGLPCLDEAADLFKAQGIRSALIPGELFVRKPDLARTRVFDVMSLTKSPKSTHELKALSFSPFDILELDHETFSDYREIRKRLEDLFASSSMKPPPLIQTTDIGDIAAFYEQWVNQNNAEGLMIRSDLTFRYKLKAQHTTDAVVIGYSADDDLRMITSVLTALVNDDNTLQVLAAVDKGFSDLDRSQLYEQLTSIPAESQFMEVSAFQTPFHMVKPQIIIEFSATDMVAEKSNGLPIRKAVLDLRENTYRLARSAQFASLRHCKFVRFRQDKTVNPIDLRTSQITDHIFVDQSESARQQIQFPEVQLLRREVYIKETKDKIAVRKIVVWKTEKSAMDRSFSEYAMNYTDYSAGRKDPLQQEIRISDSREQILNIASEFREANIKKGWVRFKEPS
;
A
#
# COMPACT_ATOMS: atom_id res chain seq x y z
N MET A 1 -10.88 30.99 13.75
CA MET A 1 -11.81 29.84 13.84
C MET A 1 -11.16 28.77 13.02
N ASP A 2 -10.68 27.71 13.66
CA ASP A 2 -9.77 26.79 13.00
C ASP A 2 -10.48 25.86 12.00
N ILE A 3 -11.82 25.84 12.02
CA ILE A 3 -12.65 24.97 11.18
C ILE A 3 -13.95 25.70 10.76
N ASP A 4 -14.30 25.67 9.47
CA ASP A 4 -15.54 26.22 8.89
C ASP A 4 -16.63 25.14 8.73
N LEU A 5 -17.53 25.07 9.71
CA LEU A 5 -18.61 24.08 9.73
C LEU A 5 -19.68 24.29 8.66
N ASN A 6 -19.75 25.45 8.00
CA ASN A 6 -20.76 25.70 6.96
C ASN A 6 -20.51 24.87 5.70
N ARG A 7 -19.30 24.33 5.55
CA ARG A 7 -18.90 23.47 4.44
C ARG A 7 -19.00 21.98 4.77
N ALA A 8 -19.57 21.64 5.93
CA ALA A 8 -19.72 20.25 6.35
C ALA A 8 -20.85 19.55 5.57
N GLU A 9 -20.59 18.31 5.18
CA GLU A 9 -21.56 17.43 4.53
C GLU A 9 -22.19 16.51 5.58
N VAL A 10 -23.52 16.49 5.63
CA VAL A 10 -24.26 15.65 6.58
C VAL A 10 -24.21 14.20 6.11
N ILE A 11 -23.65 13.32 6.95
CA ILE A 11 -23.69 11.88 6.73
C ILE A 11 -24.96 11.30 7.37
N LEU A 12 -25.17 11.55 8.67
CA LEU A 12 -26.37 11.07 9.36
C LEU A 12 -26.66 11.87 10.65
N GLY A 13 -27.82 12.53 10.71
CA GLY A 13 -28.22 13.30 11.90
C GLY A 13 -27.23 14.45 12.17
N ARG A 14 -26.59 14.46 13.34
CA ARG A 14 -25.52 15.43 13.68
C ARG A 14 -24.14 15.02 13.16
N PHE A 15 -23.97 13.79 12.69
CA PHE A 15 -22.69 13.32 12.17
C PHE A 15 -22.44 13.92 10.79
N VAL A 16 -21.36 14.68 10.69
CA VAL A 16 -20.95 15.38 9.48
C VAL A 16 -19.48 15.10 9.16
N GLU A 17 -19.15 15.13 7.87
CA GLU A 17 -17.77 15.17 7.38
C GLU A 17 -17.45 16.58 6.89
N ILE A 18 -16.29 17.09 7.28
CA ILE A 18 -15.83 18.44 6.97
C ILE A 18 -14.65 18.30 6.01
N PRO A 19 -14.70 18.96 4.83
CA PRO A 19 -13.63 18.87 3.84
C PRO A 19 -12.38 19.64 4.29
N ILE A 20 -11.23 19.29 3.71
CA ILE A 20 -9.93 19.86 4.09
C ILE A 20 -9.85 21.37 3.91
N GLU A 21 -10.51 21.91 2.91
CA GLU A 21 -10.51 23.34 2.63
C GLU A 21 -11.28 24.14 3.68
N ALA A 22 -12.02 23.46 4.56
CA ALA A 22 -12.65 24.05 5.72
C ALA A 22 -11.80 23.92 6.99
N ILE A 23 -10.61 23.31 6.94
CA ILE A 23 -9.69 23.21 8.08
C ILE A 23 -8.57 24.23 7.91
N ALA A 24 -8.25 24.96 8.97
CA ALA A 24 -7.16 25.92 8.98
C ALA A 24 -5.83 25.25 8.61
N PHE A 25 -5.07 25.94 7.75
CA PHE A 25 -3.89 25.38 7.11
C PHE A 25 -2.83 24.94 8.12
N ASP A 26 -2.59 25.75 9.15
CA ASP A 26 -1.64 25.48 10.22
C ASP A 26 -2.00 24.23 11.03
N LEU A 27 -3.28 24.07 11.39
CA LEU A 27 -3.79 22.88 12.07
C LEU A 27 -3.61 21.63 11.21
N TYR A 28 -3.95 21.72 9.92
CA TYR A 28 -3.73 20.61 8.98
C TYR A 28 -2.24 20.26 8.82
N GLN A 29 -1.35 21.25 8.73
CA GLN A 29 0.10 20.99 8.66
C GLN A 29 0.60 20.25 9.90
N LYS A 30 0.20 20.67 11.11
CA LYS A 30 0.58 19.97 12.37
C LYS A 30 0.20 18.48 12.32
N VAL A 31 -1.02 18.17 11.91
CA VAL A 31 -1.53 16.79 11.77
C VAL A 31 -0.73 16.00 10.72
N LYS A 32 -0.42 16.62 9.58
CA LYS A 32 0.34 16.00 8.50
C LYS A 32 1.79 15.71 8.89
N GLU A 33 2.45 16.69 9.51
CA GLU A 33 3.84 16.59 9.97
C GLU A 33 4.02 15.51 11.03
N TYR A 34 3.06 15.37 11.95
CA TYR A 34 3.08 14.30 12.95
C TYR A 34 3.19 12.92 12.31
N LYS A 35 2.34 12.62 11.32
CA LYS A 35 2.34 11.32 10.63
C LYS A 35 3.64 11.08 9.88
N LEU A 36 4.16 12.10 9.19
CA LEU A 36 5.45 12.00 8.47
C LEU A 36 6.62 11.75 9.43
N ARG A 37 6.67 12.48 10.55
CA ARG A 37 7.71 12.38 11.58
C ARG A 37 7.77 11.01 12.24
N ILE A 38 6.61 10.36 12.43
CA ILE A 38 6.54 9.06 13.10
C ILE A 38 6.67 7.91 12.11
N ALA A 39 6.12 8.03 10.89
CA ALA A 39 6.19 6.99 9.87
C ALA A 39 7.63 6.58 9.55
N SER A 40 8.56 7.54 9.49
CA SER A 40 9.99 7.29 9.22
C SER A 40 10.72 6.52 10.34
N LYS A 41 10.14 6.43 11.54
CA LYS A 41 10.75 5.81 12.72
C LYS A 41 10.29 4.36 12.96
N PHE A 42 9.29 3.88 12.20
CA PHE A 42 8.73 2.54 12.41
C PHE A 42 9.53 1.44 11.70
N LYS A 43 9.85 0.38 12.44
CA LYS A 43 10.35 -0.90 11.93
C LYS A 43 9.28 -1.97 12.12
N SER A 44 8.94 -2.70 11.07
CA SER A 44 8.00 -3.83 11.19
C SER A 44 8.78 -5.09 11.54
N ILE A 45 8.32 -5.82 12.56
CA ILE A 45 8.93 -7.06 13.04
C ILE A 45 7.86 -8.12 13.29
N ASP A 46 8.27 -9.37 13.25
CA ASP A 46 7.49 -10.52 13.70
C ASP A 46 7.99 -10.98 15.08
N ARG A 47 7.40 -12.05 15.62
CA ARG A 47 7.75 -12.61 16.92
C ARG A 47 9.24 -12.98 17.04
N ALA A 48 9.86 -13.45 15.95
CA ALA A 48 11.29 -13.79 15.91
C ALA A 48 12.18 -12.54 15.82
N GLY A 49 11.64 -11.41 15.39
CA GLY A 49 12.32 -10.12 15.36
C GLY A 49 12.42 -9.42 16.72
N LEU A 50 11.78 -9.94 17.77
CA LEU A 50 11.86 -9.35 19.12
C LEU A 50 13.30 -9.26 19.64
N ASP A 51 14.15 -10.25 19.36
CA ASP A 51 15.55 -10.27 19.80
C ASP A 51 16.41 -9.19 19.13
N ARG A 52 15.86 -8.49 18.13
CA ARG A 52 16.55 -7.43 17.35
C ARG A 52 16.10 -6.03 17.74
N ILE A 53 15.17 -5.90 18.70
CA ILE A 53 14.77 -4.58 19.20
C ILE A 53 15.88 -4.00 20.06
N GLN A 54 16.05 -2.67 19.98
CA GLN A 54 17.11 -1.95 20.68
C GLN A 54 16.51 -0.99 21.70
N GLY A 55 17.13 -0.91 22.87
CA GLY A 55 16.75 -0.05 23.99
C GLY A 55 16.89 -0.75 25.34
N ASN A 56 16.75 0.01 26.43
CA ASN A 56 16.79 -0.53 27.80
C ASN A 56 15.42 -0.50 28.48
N GLU A 57 14.56 0.42 28.08
CA GLU A 57 13.18 0.54 28.58
C GLU A 57 12.23 0.51 27.40
N PHE A 58 11.15 -0.26 27.54
CA PHE A 58 10.15 -0.48 26.50
C PHE A 58 8.75 -0.16 27.00
N TYR A 59 7.98 0.45 26.12
CA TYR A 59 6.54 0.65 26.27
C TYR A 59 5.84 -0.09 25.12
N ALA A 60 5.21 -1.22 25.43
CA ALA A 60 4.50 -2.04 24.45
C ALA A 60 2.99 -1.86 24.65
N SER A 61 2.32 -1.26 23.67
CA SER A 61 0.87 -1.07 23.68
C SER A 61 0.18 -1.92 22.62
N VAL A 62 -1.04 -2.37 22.89
CA VAL A 62 -1.87 -3.06 21.89
C VAL A 62 -2.06 -2.18 20.67
N LYS A 63 -1.82 -2.74 19.48
CA LYS A 63 -2.12 -2.08 18.22
C LYS A 63 -3.59 -2.26 17.89
N LEU A 64 -4.35 -1.17 18.01
CA LEU A 64 -5.73 -1.13 17.53
C LEU A 64 -5.74 -1.06 16.00
N ASP A 65 -6.70 -1.77 15.41
CA ASP A 65 -6.94 -1.85 13.97
C ASP A 65 -8.19 -1.00 13.69
N GLY A 66 -7.93 0.27 13.40
CA GLY A 66 -8.95 1.30 13.21
C GLY A 66 -8.46 2.34 12.21
N GLU A 67 -9.00 3.55 12.34
CA GLU A 67 -8.57 4.70 11.57
C GLU A 67 -7.80 5.69 12.44
N HIS A 68 -6.53 5.88 12.12
CA HIS A 68 -5.70 6.94 12.71
C HIS A 68 -6.32 8.33 12.50
N ALA A 69 -6.57 9.03 13.60
CA ALA A 69 -7.13 10.38 13.61
C ALA A 69 -6.55 11.22 14.76
N HIS A 70 -6.75 12.54 14.69
CA HIS A 70 -6.35 13.48 15.74
C HIS A 70 -7.59 14.08 16.36
N LEU A 71 -7.79 13.87 17.65
CA LEU A 71 -8.82 14.54 18.43
C LEU A 71 -8.38 15.98 18.66
N TYR A 72 -9.10 16.91 18.06
CA TYR A 72 -8.93 18.35 18.21
C TYR A 72 -10.04 18.90 19.09
N PHE A 73 -9.69 19.75 20.05
CA PHE A 73 -10.63 20.45 20.92
C PHE A 73 -10.21 21.91 21.06
N ASN A 74 -11.20 22.82 21.01
CA ASN A 74 -10.98 24.27 20.97
C ASN A 74 -11.60 25.02 22.16
N GLY A 75 -11.93 24.32 23.25
CA GLY A 75 -12.59 24.88 24.42
C GLY A 75 -14.11 24.74 24.37
N ASP A 76 -14.69 24.46 23.20
CA ASP A 76 -16.13 24.26 23.05
C ASP A 76 -16.48 22.90 22.44
N GLN A 77 -15.93 22.58 21.27
CA GLN A 77 -16.30 21.36 20.55
C GLN A 77 -15.08 20.50 20.24
N ALA A 78 -15.33 19.19 20.13
CA ALA A 78 -14.34 18.20 19.74
C ALA A 78 -14.59 17.70 18.31
N LEU A 79 -13.50 17.50 17.57
CA LEU A 79 -13.49 17.11 16.16
C LEU A 79 -12.40 16.05 15.96
N LEU A 80 -12.61 15.12 15.03
CA LEU A 80 -11.58 14.14 14.65
C LEU A 80 -11.00 14.48 13.29
N ILE A 81 -9.77 15.01 13.26
CA ILE A 81 -9.07 15.38 12.05
C ILE A 81 -8.31 14.17 11.52
N ARG A 82 -8.66 13.76 10.31
CA ARG A 82 -8.00 12.65 9.61
C ARG A 82 -6.77 13.16 8.89
N HIS A 83 -5.81 12.27 8.72
CA HIS A 83 -4.57 12.59 7.97
C HIS A 83 -4.81 12.94 6.49
N ARG A 84 -5.99 12.57 5.93
CA ARG A 84 -6.38 12.88 4.54
C ARG A 84 -7.06 14.24 4.39
N GLY A 85 -7.13 15.01 5.47
CA GLY A 85 -7.68 16.36 5.43
C GLY A 85 -9.16 16.46 5.72
N TYR A 86 -9.89 15.36 5.87
CA TYR A 86 -11.28 15.44 6.32
C TYR A 86 -11.34 15.47 7.85
N ALA A 87 -12.38 16.08 8.40
CA ALA A 87 -12.67 15.97 9.83
C ALA A 87 -14.08 15.44 10.07
N TYR A 88 -14.24 14.63 11.11
CA TYR A 88 -15.56 14.23 11.60
C TYR A 88 -16.00 15.13 12.74
N ALA A 89 -17.29 15.50 12.73
CA ALA A 89 -17.96 16.17 13.84
C ALA A 89 -19.29 15.49 14.18
N GLY A 90 -19.78 15.71 15.41
CA GLY A 90 -21.10 15.23 15.84
C GLY A 90 -21.22 13.71 16.03
N LEU A 91 -20.09 13.01 16.17
CA LEU A 91 -20.05 11.63 16.64
C LEU A 91 -20.28 11.58 18.17
N PRO A 92 -20.95 10.54 18.72
CA PRO A 92 -21.18 10.43 20.16
C PRO A 92 -19.91 10.44 21.01
N CYS A 93 -18.82 9.84 20.52
CA CYS A 93 -17.52 9.86 21.23
C CYS A 93 -16.88 11.27 21.27
N LEU A 94 -17.24 12.15 20.33
CA LEU A 94 -16.78 13.54 20.33
C LEU A 94 -17.54 14.39 21.34
N ASP A 95 -18.84 14.17 21.50
CA ASP A 95 -19.61 14.80 22.58
C ASP A 95 -19.01 14.42 23.95
N GLU A 96 -18.71 13.13 24.15
CA GLU A 96 -18.05 12.64 25.36
C GLU A 96 -16.68 13.32 25.60
N ALA A 97 -15.88 13.52 24.55
CA ALA A 97 -14.58 14.20 24.65
C ALA A 97 -14.73 15.67 25.04
N ALA A 98 -15.68 16.37 24.40
CA ALA A 98 -15.93 17.78 24.70
C ALA A 98 -16.40 17.98 26.14
N ASP A 99 -17.33 17.14 26.62
CA ASP A 99 -17.82 17.19 28.00
C ASP A 99 -16.70 16.89 29.00
N LEU A 100 -15.87 15.88 28.72
CA LEU A 100 -14.72 15.50 29.54
C LEU A 100 -13.71 16.65 29.69
N PHE A 101 -13.35 17.29 28.57
CA PHE A 101 -12.37 18.37 28.56
C PHE A 101 -12.90 19.66 29.20
N LYS A 102 -14.18 20.00 28.97
CA LYS A 102 -14.85 21.11 29.65
C LYS A 102 -14.88 20.91 31.17
N ALA A 103 -15.23 19.71 31.63
CA ALA A 103 -15.28 19.39 33.05
C ALA A 103 -13.89 19.49 33.74
N GLN A 104 -12.81 19.25 32.98
CA GLN A 104 -11.43 19.36 33.46
C GLN A 104 -10.81 20.74 33.22
N GLY A 105 -11.54 21.70 32.64
CA GLY A 105 -11.06 23.06 32.40
C GLY A 105 -9.99 23.16 31.29
N ILE A 106 -9.87 22.14 30.44
CA ILE A 106 -8.99 22.18 29.26
C ILE A 106 -9.55 23.21 28.27
N ARG A 107 -8.67 24.01 27.67
CA ARG A 107 -9.00 25.08 26.71
C ARG A 107 -8.66 24.68 25.29
N SER A 108 -7.63 23.88 25.09
CA SER A 108 -7.27 23.37 23.77
C SER A 108 -6.59 22.00 23.87
N ALA A 109 -6.82 21.14 22.88
CA ALA A 109 -6.14 19.86 22.78
C ALA A 109 -5.96 19.43 21.32
N LEU A 110 -4.82 18.80 21.04
CA LEU A 110 -4.55 18.07 19.82
C LEU A 110 -3.91 16.72 20.19
N ILE A 111 -4.70 15.65 20.11
CA ILE A 111 -4.36 14.34 20.67
C ILE A 111 -4.43 13.29 19.56
N PRO A 112 -3.29 12.72 19.12
CA PRO A 112 -3.27 11.58 18.21
C PRO A 112 -3.85 10.31 18.85
N GLY A 113 -4.63 9.57 18.07
CA GLY A 113 -5.24 8.32 18.50
C GLY A 113 -5.80 7.51 17.34
N GLU A 114 -6.51 6.45 17.70
CA GLU A 114 -7.18 5.56 16.75
C GLU A 114 -8.70 5.65 16.96
N LEU A 115 -9.45 5.98 15.91
CA LEU A 115 -10.89 5.78 15.84
C LEU A 115 -11.16 4.31 15.55
N PHE A 116 -11.95 3.63 16.37
CA PHE A 116 -12.23 2.20 16.23
C PHE A 116 -13.68 1.89 16.57
N VAL A 117 -14.14 0.72 16.16
CA VAL A 117 -15.45 0.19 16.56
C VAL A 117 -15.27 -0.66 17.80
N ARG A 118 -15.95 -0.31 18.89
CA ARG A 118 -16.01 -1.13 20.10
C ARG A 118 -16.66 -2.46 19.77
N LYS A 119 -15.99 -3.54 20.14
CA LYS A 119 -16.51 -4.90 20.03
C LYS A 119 -16.69 -5.49 21.43
N PRO A 120 -17.70 -6.36 21.63
CA PRO A 120 -17.80 -7.16 22.85
C PRO A 120 -16.59 -8.11 22.98
N ASP A 121 -16.32 -8.54 24.21
CA ASP A 121 -15.37 -9.62 24.56
C ASP A 121 -13.95 -9.46 24.00
N LEU A 122 -13.45 -8.21 23.91
CA LEU A 122 -12.12 -7.89 23.38
C LEU A 122 -11.89 -8.38 21.94
N ALA A 123 -12.94 -8.66 21.18
CA ALA A 123 -12.81 -9.11 19.80
C ALA A 123 -12.04 -8.08 18.96
N ARG A 124 -11.26 -8.60 18.01
CA ARG A 124 -10.39 -7.81 17.15
C ARG A 124 -11.15 -6.64 16.52
N THR A 125 -10.64 -5.43 16.73
CA THR A 125 -11.08 -4.23 16.01
C THR A 125 -10.69 -4.33 14.54
N ARG A 126 -11.43 -3.72 13.63
CA ARG A 126 -11.07 -3.67 12.21
C ARG A 126 -11.31 -2.27 11.68
N VAL A 127 -10.36 -1.74 10.91
CA VAL A 127 -10.55 -0.51 10.15
C VAL A 127 -11.77 -0.60 9.22
N PHE A 128 -12.07 -1.80 8.71
CA PHE A 128 -13.26 -2.03 7.89
C PHE A 128 -14.56 -1.67 8.61
N ASP A 129 -14.69 -2.03 9.89
CA ASP A 129 -15.88 -1.70 10.67
C ASP A 129 -16.04 -0.18 10.82
N VAL A 130 -14.92 0.54 10.98
CA VAL A 130 -14.92 2.00 11.04
C VAL A 130 -15.40 2.58 9.71
N MET A 131 -14.79 2.13 8.60
CA MET A 131 -15.13 2.61 7.26
C MET A 131 -16.60 2.33 6.88
N SER A 132 -17.13 1.19 7.31
CA SER A 132 -18.55 0.84 7.12
C SER A 132 -19.47 1.83 7.83
N LEU A 133 -19.18 2.13 9.11
CA LEU A 133 -19.97 3.05 9.92
C LEU A 133 -19.80 4.52 9.54
N THR A 134 -18.64 4.92 9.01
CA THR A 134 -18.41 6.32 8.64
C THR A 134 -18.91 6.65 7.23
N LYS A 135 -18.90 5.70 6.28
CA LYS A 135 -19.38 5.96 4.92
C LYS A 135 -20.91 5.88 4.78
N SER A 136 -21.52 4.85 5.36
CA SER A 136 -22.95 4.58 5.16
C SER A 136 -23.60 4.03 6.43
N PRO A 137 -23.62 4.79 7.54
CA PRO A 137 -24.27 4.37 8.77
C PRO A 137 -25.76 4.16 8.55
N LYS A 138 -26.34 3.08 9.10
CA LYS A 138 -27.78 2.80 8.94
C LYS A 138 -28.63 3.54 9.96
N SER A 139 -28.06 3.88 11.12
CA SER A 139 -28.75 4.61 12.18
C SER A 139 -27.77 5.35 13.09
N THR A 140 -28.27 6.36 13.81
CA THR A 140 -27.49 7.08 14.83
C THR A 140 -27.13 6.20 16.03
N HIS A 141 -27.83 5.08 16.23
CA HIS A 141 -27.52 4.11 17.27
C HIS A 141 -26.21 3.37 16.97
N GLU A 142 -25.98 2.95 15.73
CA GLU A 142 -24.75 2.26 15.32
C GLU A 142 -23.51 3.12 15.53
N LEU A 143 -23.63 4.45 15.39
CA LEU A 143 -22.53 5.40 15.64
C LEU A 143 -22.03 5.39 17.09
N LYS A 144 -22.83 4.91 18.07
CA LYS A 144 -22.38 4.75 19.47
C LYS A 144 -21.31 3.67 19.63
N ALA A 145 -21.18 2.76 18.66
CA ALA A 145 -20.13 1.77 18.66
C ALA A 145 -18.76 2.39 18.35
N LEU A 146 -18.71 3.54 17.67
CA LEU A 146 -17.45 4.25 17.43
C LEU A 146 -16.87 4.79 18.75
N SER A 147 -15.57 4.65 18.91
CA SER A 147 -14.81 5.19 20.03
C SER A 147 -13.44 5.62 19.58
N PHE A 148 -12.79 6.44 20.39
CA PHE A 148 -11.45 6.92 20.15
C PHE A 148 -10.52 6.39 21.25
N SER A 149 -9.31 5.99 20.86
CA SER A 149 -8.28 5.56 21.81
C SER A 149 -7.02 6.43 21.62
N PRO A 150 -6.73 7.34 22.57
CA PRO A 150 -5.58 8.24 22.47
C PRO A 150 -4.27 7.51 22.79
N PHE A 151 -3.20 7.79 22.05
CA PHE A 151 -1.89 7.15 22.27
C PHE A 151 -0.70 8.11 22.27
N ASP A 152 -0.94 9.40 22.06
CA ASP A 152 0.08 10.46 22.10
C ASP A 152 -0.58 11.81 22.48
N ILE A 153 0.21 12.84 22.75
CA ILE A 153 -0.28 14.23 22.89
C ILE A 153 0.60 15.13 22.04
N LEU A 154 0.01 15.85 21.08
CA LEU A 154 0.73 16.88 20.32
C LEU A 154 0.72 18.21 21.06
N GLU A 155 -0.46 18.61 21.53
CA GLU A 155 -0.69 19.88 22.22
C GLU A 155 -1.80 19.68 23.27
N LEU A 156 -1.61 20.24 24.46
CA LEU A 156 -2.65 20.35 25.48
C LEU A 156 -2.49 21.71 26.16
N ASP A 157 -3.51 22.56 26.11
CA ASP A 157 -3.46 23.93 26.60
C ASP A 157 -2.25 24.74 26.09
N HIS A 158 -1.89 24.51 24.82
CA HIS A 158 -0.73 25.10 24.14
C HIS A 158 0.64 24.61 24.64
N GLU A 159 0.69 23.58 25.48
CA GLU A 159 1.92 22.89 25.87
C GLU A 159 2.16 21.65 25.01
N THR A 160 3.42 21.40 24.67
CA THR A 160 3.87 20.22 23.91
C THR A 160 4.67 19.27 24.79
N PHE A 161 4.56 17.97 24.53
CA PHE A 161 5.21 16.93 25.33
C PHE A 161 6.14 16.07 24.47
N SER A 162 7.30 15.70 25.02
CA SER A 162 8.27 14.82 24.35
C SER A 162 8.54 13.52 25.10
N ASP A 163 8.37 13.51 26.43
CA ASP A 163 8.53 12.30 27.23
C ASP A 163 7.27 11.44 27.14
N TYR A 164 7.43 10.23 26.61
CA TYR A 164 6.32 9.30 26.44
C TYR A 164 5.75 8.82 27.78
N ARG A 165 6.56 8.75 28.84
CA ARG A 165 6.09 8.37 30.18
C ARG A 165 5.13 9.41 30.73
N GLU A 166 5.48 10.68 30.59
CA GLU A 166 4.62 11.80 30.97
C GLU A 166 3.33 11.81 30.12
N ILE A 167 3.46 11.66 28.81
CA ILE A 167 2.33 11.59 27.88
C ILE A 167 1.37 10.48 28.27
N ARG A 168 1.89 9.27 28.54
CA ARG A 168 1.07 8.12 28.92
C ARG A 168 0.28 8.41 30.20
N LYS A 169 0.95 8.90 31.24
CA LYS A 169 0.30 9.24 32.51
C LYS A 169 -0.80 10.29 32.31
N ARG A 170 -0.49 11.37 31.59
CA ARG A 170 -1.49 12.42 31.27
C ARG A 170 -2.70 11.86 30.53
N LEU A 171 -2.49 10.97 29.56
CA LEU A 171 -3.60 10.32 28.85
C LEU A 171 -4.45 9.42 29.75
N GLU A 172 -3.84 8.68 30.69
CA GLU A 172 -4.57 7.87 31.66
C GLU A 172 -5.41 8.73 32.60
N ASP A 173 -4.84 9.84 33.09
CA ASP A 173 -5.52 10.79 33.98
C ASP A 173 -6.66 11.52 33.24
N LEU A 174 -6.39 12.08 32.06
CA LEU A 174 -7.37 12.83 31.25
C LEU A 174 -8.59 11.98 30.90
N PHE A 175 -8.39 10.70 30.59
CA PHE A 175 -9.45 9.80 30.14
C PHE A 175 -9.91 8.82 31.23
N ALA A 176 -9.55 9.04 32.50
CA ALA A 176 -9.84 8.14 33.63
C ALA A 176 -11.34 7.86 33.83
N SER A 177 -12.21 8.85 33.61
CA SER A 177 -13.67 8.73 33.71
C SER A 177 -14.38 8.50 32.37
N SER A 178 -13.63 8.47 31.27
CA SER A 178 -14.16 8.29 29.93
C SER A 178 -14.07 6.83 29.47
N SER A 179 -14.93 6.48 28.52
CA SER A 179 -14.89 5.25 27.75
C SER A 179 -13.80 5.24 26.65
N MET A 180 -13.22 6.40 26.32
CA MET A 180 -12.11 6.58 25.38
C MET A 180 -10.77 6.30 26.06
N LYS A 181 -10.52 5.05 26.40
CA LYS A 181 -9.28 4.66 27.09
C LYS A 181 -8.08 4.63 26.14
N PRO A 182 -6.88 5.04 26.60
CA PRO A 182 -5.64 4.71 25.92
C PRO A 182 -5.49 3.19 25.72
N PRO A 183 -4.76 2.71 24.69
CA PRO A 183 -4.61 1.28 24.48
C PRO A 183 -3.96 0.61 25.69
N PRO A 184 -4.30 -0.65 26.01
CA PRO A 184 -3.59 -1.43 27.02
C PRO A 184 -2.08 -1.42 26.75
N LEU A 185 -1.29 -1.25 27.80
CA LEU A 185 0.15 -1.03 27.72
C LEU A 185 0.87 -1.75 28.86
N ILE A 186 2.08 -2.25 28.57
CA ILE A 186 3.07 -2.61 29.58
C ILE A 186 4.31 -1.72 29.43
N GLN A 187 4.90 -1.38 30.57
CA GLN A 187 6.23 -0.78 30.67
C GLN A 187 7.16 -1.85 31.26
N THR A 188 8.25 -2.16 30.57
CA THR A 188 9.17 -3.24 30.97
C THR A 188 10.58 -2.97 30.45
N THR A 189 11.57 -3.57 31.10
CA THR A 189 12.95 -3.68 30.60
C THR A 189 13.25 -5.07 30.03
N ASP A 190 12.30 -6.01 30.11
CA ASP A 190 12.44 -7.40 29.67
C ASP A 190 11.65 -7.67 28.39
N ILE A 191 12.34 -8.21 27.38
CA ILE A 191 11.74 -8.65 26.11
C ILE A 191 10.79 -9.83 26.34
N GLY A 192 11.03 -10.65 27.35
CA GLY A 192 10.16 -11.76 27.77
C GLY A 192 8.74 -11.29 28.14
N ASP A 193 8.61 -10.15 28.84
CA ASP A 193 7.32 -9.57 29.17
C ASP A 193 6.57 -9.10 27.91
N ILE A 194 7.28 -8.52 26.94
CA ILE A 194 6.71 -8.12 25.64
C ILE A 194 6.21 -9.35 24.87
N ALA A 195 6.95 -10.45 24.93
CA ALA A 195 6.56 -11.72 24.33
C ALA A 195 5.30 -12.31 24.98
N ALA A 196 5.20 -12.29 26.31
CA ALA A 196 4.01 -12.74 27.03
C ALA A 196 2.79 -11.85 26.73
N PHE A 197 3.01 -10.54 26.66
CA PHE A 197 1.98 -9.56 26.30
C PHE A 197 1.50 -9.75 24.85
N TYR A 198 2.41 -10.09 23.92
CA TYR A 198 2.07 -10.45 22.56
C TYR A 198 1.22 -11.73 22.51
N GLU A 199 1.59 -12.78 23.26
CA GLU A 199 0.81 -14.02 23.31
C GLU A 199 -0.62 -13.78 23.81
N GLN A 200 -0.76 -13.04 24.91
CA GLN A 200 -2.07 -12.69 25.46
C GLN A 200 -2.91 -11.87 24.48
N TRP A 201 -2.37 -10.79 23.93
CA TRP A 201 -3.20 -9.87 23.15
C TRP A 201 -3.36 -10.27 21.70
N VAL A 202 -2.30 -10.74 21.04
CA VAL A 202 -2.30 -11.03 19.60
C VAL A 202 -2.75 -12.45 19.33
N ASN A 203 -2.23 -13.44 20.05
CA ASN A 203 -2.56 -14.84 19.76
C ASN A 203 -3.85 -15.29 20.46
N GLN A 204 -4.07 -14.92 21.72
CA GLN A 204 -5.28 -15.33 22.47
C GLN A 204 -6.47 -14.39 22.22
N ASN A 205 -6.25 -13.07 22.23
CA ASN A 205 -7.31 -12.06 22.04
C ASN A 205 -7.39 -11.52 20.61
N ASN A 206 -6.62 -12.06 19.67
CA ASN A 206 -6.67 -11.73 18.24
C ASN A 206 -6.44 -10.24 17.92
N ALA A 207 -5.70 -9.48 18.74
CA ALA A 207 -5.31 -8.11 18.40
C ALA A 207 -4.45 -8.08 17.12
N GLU A 208 -4.38 -6.95 16.41
CA GLU A 208 -3.58 -6.86 15.18
C GLU A 208 -2.07 -7.06 15.45
N GLY A 209 -1.60 -6.61 16.60
CA GLY A 209 -0.20 -6.61 16.95
C GLY A 209 0.07 -5.74 18.18
N LEU A 210 1.34 -5.42 18.39
CA LEU A 210 1.80 -4.47 19.38
C LEU A 210 2.56 -3.31 18.73
N MET A 211 2.44 -2.13 19.33
CA MET A 211 3.28 -0.96 19.06
C MET A 211 4.28 -0.84 20.21
N ILE A 212 5.56 -1.01 19.89
CA ILE A 212 6.65 -0.96 20.89
C ILE A 212 7.42 0.33 20.68
N ARG A 213 7.57 1.11 21.76
CA ARG A 213 8.49 2.25 21.83
C ARG A 213 9.63 1.86 22.77
N SER A 214 10.86 2.20 22.41
CA SER A 214 11.97 2.14 23.36
C SER A 214 12.40 3.55 23.81
N ASP A 215 13.34 3.60 24.74
CA ASP A 215 14.12 4.80 25.12
C ASP A 215 14.96 5.37 23.96
N LEU A 216 15.05 4.66 22.83
CA LEU A 216 15.67 5.13 21.59
C LEU A 216 14.66 5.73 20.61
N THR A 217 15.15 6.27 19.49
CA THR A 217 14.30 6.96 18.50
C THR A 217 13.39 6.02 17.70
N PHE A 218 13.75 4.75 17.55
CA PHE A 218 12.99 3.81 16.71
C PHE A 218 11.76 3.26 17.44
N ARG A 219 10.71 3.01 16.67
CA ARG A 219 9.49 2.35 17.14
C ARG A 219 9.31 1.04 16.37
N TYR A 220 8.76 0.01 17.00
CA TYR A 220 8.55 -1.28 16.36
C TYR A 220 7.05 -1.60 16.26
N LYS A 221 6.65 -2.13 15.11
CA LYS A 221 5.33 -2.72 14.89
C LYS A 221 5.51 -4.22 14.92
N LEU A 222 5.16 -4.85 16.04
CA LEU A 222 5.22 -6.30 16.20
C LEU A 222 3.88 -6.88 15.74
N LYS A 223 3.88 -7.56 14.60
CA LYS A 223 2.67 -8.12 13.98
C LYS A 223 2.79 -9.63 13.80
N ALA A 224 1.64 -10.30 13.78
CA ALA A 224 1.57 -11.68 13.32
C ALA A 224 2.00 -11.75 11.85
N GLN A 225 2.69 -12.84 11.49
CA GLN A 225 2.91 -13.15 10.09
C GLN A 225 1.63 -13.72 9.50
N HIS A 226 1.24 -13.21 8.34
CA HIS A 226 0.16 -13.78 7.55
C HIS A 226 0.75 -14.67 6.49
N THR A 227 0.36 -15.94 6.44
CA THR A 227 0.72 -16.82 5.34
C THR A 227 -0.33 -16.74 4.23
N THR A 228 0.11 -16.88 2.99
CA THR A 228 -0.75 -16.89 1.81
C THR A 228 -0.25 -17.93 0.84
N ASP A 229 -1.18 -18.74 0.35
CA ASP A 229 -0.90 -19.69 -0.72
C ASP A 229 -1.21 -19.04 -2.06
N ALA A 230 -0.21 -18.99 -2.94
CA ALA A 230 -0.33 -18.35 -4.24
C ALA A 230 0.40 -19.15 -5.32
N VAL A 231 -0.09 -19.03 -6.56
CA VAL A 231 0.55 -19.66 -7.71
C VAL A 231 1.64 -18.76 -8.25
N VAL A 232 2.78 -19.35 -8.64
CA VAL A 232 3.86 -18.67 -9.35
C VAL A 232 3.46 -18.48 -10.82
N ILE A 233 3.50 -17.23 -11.28
CA ILE A 233 3.16 -16.85 -12.66
C ILE A 233 4.36 -16.27 -13.42
N GLY A 234 5.46 -15.99 -12.75
CA GLY A 234 6.72 -15.58 -13.37
C GLY A 234 7.90 -15.58 -12.42
N TYR A 235 9.11 -15.39 -12.94
CA TYR A 235 10.34 -15.30 -12.15
C TYR A 235 11.37 -14.34 -12.75
N SER A 236 12.22 -13.78 -11.90
CA SER A 236 13.45 -13.11 -12.30
C SER A 236 14.63 -13.95 -11.83
N ALA A 237 15.74 -13.91 -12.57
CA ALA A 237 16.90 -14.74 -12.28
C ALA A 237 18.22 -13.99 -12.48
N ASP A 238 19.27 -14.57 -11.91
CA ASP A 238 20.64 -14.41 -12.36
C ASP A 238 20.96 -15.62 -13.25
N ASP A 239 21.04 -15.39 -14.56
CA ASP A 239 21.21 -16.48 -15.54
C ASP A 239 22.61 -17.09 -15.51
N ASP A 240 23.63 -16.31 -15.10
CA ASP A 240 25.00 -16.81 -14.96
C ASP A 240 25.11 -17.78 -13.78
N LEU A 241 24.45 -17.44 -12.67
CA LEU A 241 24.36 -18.31 -11.49
C LEU A 241 23.28 -19.40 -11.61
N ARG A 242 22.40 -19.31 -12.62
CA ARG A 242 21.23 -20.19 -12.80
C ARG A 242 20.36 -20.27 -11.55
N MET A 243 20.12 -19.13 -10.93
CA MET A 243 19.36 -19.02 -9.69
C MET A 243 18.28 -17.96 -9.81
N ILE A 244 17.07 -18.28 -9.34
CA ILE A 244 16.04 -17.24 -9.25
C ILE A 244 16.43 -16.18 -8.22
N THR A 245 16.18 -14.92 -8.56
CA THR A 245 16.27 -13.79 -7.63
C THR A 245 14.95 -13.55 -6.93
N SER A 246 13.83 -13.66 -7.66
CA SER A 246 12.47 -13.54 -7.12
C SER A 246 11.44 -14.27 -7.98
N VAL A 247 10.26 -14.56 -7.41
CA VAL A 247 9.09 -15.08 -8.13
C VAL A 247 7.92 -14.11 -8.04
N LEU A 248 7.15 -13.96 -9.12
CA LEU A 248 5.90 -13.22 -9.17
C LEU A 248 4.73 -14.18 -8.92
N THR A 249 3.85 -13.83 -7.99
CA THR A 249 2.72 -14.67 -7.58
C THR A 249 1.36 -14.05 -7.88
N ALA A 250 0.34 -14.90 -8.00
CA ALA A 250 -1.05 -14.51 -8.17
C ALA A 250 -2.00 -15.37 -7.34
N LEU A 251 -3.18 -14.80 -7.06
CA LEU A 251 -4.34 -15.50 -6.52
C LEU A 251 -5.38 -15.70 -7.62
N VAL A 252 -6.33 -16.59 -7.40
CA VAL A 252 -7.37 -16.93 -8.37
C VAL A 252 -8.69 -16.29 -7.92
N ASN A 253 -9.29 -15.51 -8.82
CA ASN A 253 -10.63 -14.95 -8.66
C ASN A 253 -11.70 -16.01 -8.97
N ASP A 254 -12.95 -15.77 -8.54
CA ASP A 254 -14.08 -16.67 -8.81
C ASP A 254 -14.34 -16.91 -10.32
N ASP A 255 -13.98 -15.94 -11.16
CA ASP A 255 -14.03 -16.02 -12.63
C ASP A 255 -12.83 -16.77 -13.26
N ASN A 256 -11.98 -17.42 -12.44
CA ASN A 256 -10.72 -18.08 -12.80
C ASN A 256 -9.62 -17.17 -13.36
N THR A 257 -9.78 -15.84 -13.31
CA THR A 257 -8.68 -14.92 -13.65
C THR A 257 -7.64 -14.85 -12.52
N LEU A 258 -6.41 -14.53 -12.88
CA LEU A 258 -5.27 -14.47 -11.97
C LEU A 258 -5.04 -13.03 -11.49
N GLN A 259 -5.33 -12.76 -10.21
CA GLN A 259 -5.05 -11.50 -9.55
C GLN A 259 -3.58 -11.44 -9.12
N VAL A 260 -2.76 -10.63 -9.79
CA VAL A 260 -1.35 -10.43 -9.42
C VAL A 260 -1.28 -9.92 -7.98
N LEU A 261 -0.42 -10.56 -7.18
CA LEU A 261 -0.34 -10.33 -5.73
C LEU A 261 0.98 -9.65 -5.34
N ALA A 262 2.06 -10.42 -5.34
CA ALA A 262 3.35 -9.96 -4.82
C ALA A 262 4.54 -10.64 -5.52
N ALA A 263 5.69 -9.96 -5.49
CA ALA A 263 6.97 -10.60 -5.74
C ALA A 263 7.53 -11.16 -4.41
N VAL A 264 8.04 -12.38 -4.43
CA VAL A 264 8.68 -13.03 -3.28
C VAL A 264 10.16 -13.22 -3.61
N ASP A 265 11.03 -12.56 -2.84
CA ASP A 265 12.47 -12.50 -3.07
C ASP A 265 13.30 -13.08 -1.91
N LYS A 266 12.67 -13.36 -0.78
CA LYS A 266 13.31 -13.85 0.46
C LYS A 266 12.73 -15.21 0.88
N GLY A 267 13.44 -15.88 1.78
CA GLY A 267 13.02 -17.16 2.38
C GLY A 267 13.48 -18.40 1.60
N PHE A 268 13.81 -18.27 0.32
CA PHE A 268 14.40 -19.35 -0.47
C PHE A 268 15.86 -19.62 -0.05
N SER A 269 16.20 -20.90 0.15
CA SER A 269 17.59 -21.36 0.21
C SER A 269 18.23 -21.35 -1.18
N ASP A 270 19.56 -21.46 -1.25
CA ASP A 270 20.27 -21.54 -2.54
C ASP A 270 19.86 -22.80 -3.33
N LEU A 271 19.50 -23.88 -2.63
CA LEU A 271 18.96 -25.08 -3.24
C LEU A 271 17.57 -24.82 -3.85
N ASP A 272 16.67 -24.16 -3.11
CA ASP A 272 15.36 -23.79 -3.64
C ASP A 272 15.49 -22.90 -4.87
N ARG A 273 16.43 -21.94 -4.85
CA ARG A 273 16.65 -20.98 -5.94
C ARG A 273 17.12 -21.64 -7.23
N SER A 274 18.04 -22.60 -7.13
CA SER A 274 18.55 -23.33 -8.29
C SER A 274 17.52 -24.33 -8.83
N GLN A 275 16.83 -25.06 -7.96
CA GLN A 275 15.77 -25.99 -8.38
C GLN A 275 14.58 -25.28 -9.05
N LEU A 276 14.14 -24.15 -8.48
CA LEU A 276 13.07 -23.36 -9.10
C LEU A 276 13.48 -22.80 -10.45
N TYR A 277 14.74 -22.37 -10.62
CA TYR A 277 15.23 -21.89 -11.91
C TYR A 277 15.06 -22.96 -13.00
N GLU A 278 15.48 -24.20 -12.72
CA GLU A 278 15.35 -25.31 -13.67
C GLU A 278 13.89 -25.68 -13.95
N GLN A 279 13.05 -25.73 -12.92
CA GLN A 279 11.63 -26.03 -13.10
C GLN A 279 10.93 -24.94 -13.92
N LEU A 280 11.11 -23.68 -13.56
CA LEU A 280 10.39 -22.55 -14.16
C LEU A 280 10.82 -22.29 -15.61
N THR A 281 12.10 -22.46 -15.93
CA THR A 281 12.60 -22.37 -17.32
C THR A 281 11.97 -23.43 -18.24
N SER A 282 11.52 -24.57 -17.70
CA SER A 282 10.89 -25.66 -18.47
C SER A 282 9.40 -25.45 -18.77
N ILE A 283 8.74 -24.46 -18.16
CA ILE A 283 7.30 -24.22 -18.28
C ILE A 283 6.95 -22.78 -18.72
N PRO A 284 7.54 -22.26 -19.82
CA PRO A 284 7.30 -20.88 -20.24
C PRO A 284 5.84 -20.65 -20.66
N ALA A 285 5.38 -19.42 -20.45
CA ALA A 285 4.13 -18.90 -20.97
C ALA A 285 4.38 -17.59 -21.72
N GLU A 286 3.68 -17.39 -22.82
CA GLU A 286 3.74 -16.11 -23.53
C GLU A 286 2.97 -15.05 -22.72
N SER A 287 3.32 -13.78 -22.88
CA SER A 287 2.64 -12.70 -22.17
C SER A 287 2.62 -11.41 -22.94
N GLN A 288 1.44 -10.81 -23.03
CA GLN A 288 1.24 -9.42 -23.47
C GLN A 288 1.34 -8.42 -22.29
N PHE A 289 1.44 -8.96 -21.07
CA PHE A 289 1.64 -8.21 -19.84
C PHE A 289 3.12 -8.26 -19.43
N MET A 290 3.63 -7.16 -18.90
CA MET A 290 4.99 -7.07 -18.37
C MET A 290 4.94 -6.51 -16.95
N GLU A 291 5.65 -7.17 -16.05
CA GLU A 291 5.91 -6.74 -14.68
C GLU A 291 7.42 -6.78 -14.46
N VAL A 292 7.94 -5.86 -13.65
CA VAL A 292 9.37 -5.77 -13.35
C VAL A 292 9.62 -6.05 -11.87
N SER A 293 10.73 -6.73 -11.58
CA SER A 293 11.16 -6.99 -10.22
C SER A 293 11.66 -5.70 -9.54
N ALA A 294 11.90 -5.78 -8.23
CA ALA A 294 12.50 -4.68 -7.48
C ALA A 294 13.89 -4.27 -8.00
N PHE A 295 14.58 -5.19 -8.70
CA PHE A 295 15.88 -4.96 -9.34
C PHE A 295 15.75 -4.45 -10.78
N GLN A 296 14.56 -4.02 -11.20
CA GLN A 296 14.26 -3.55 -12.56
C GLN A 296 14.46 -4.61 -13.66
N THR A 297 14.53 -5.88 -13.29
CA THR A 297 14.57 -7.01 -14.24
C THR A 297 13.14 -7.45 -14.56
N PRO A 298 12.73 -7.53 -15.84
CA PRO A 298 11.44 -8.08 -16.21
C PRO A 298 11.25 -9.51 -15.72
N PHE A 299 10.04 -9.87 -15.31
CA PHE A 299 9.70 -11.26 -14.98
C PHE A 299 9.54 -12.10 -16.27
N HIS A 300 10.18 -13.26 -16.30
CA HIS A 300 9.91 -14.33 -17.26
C HIS A 300 8.63 -15.05 -16.84
N MET A 301 7.61 -14.98 -17.68
CA MET A 301 6.29 -15.53 -17.36
C MET A 301 6.24 -17.04 -17.57
N VAL A 302 5.54 -17.74 -16.67
CA VAL A 302 5.46 -19.21 -16.65
C VAL A 302 4.03 -19.70 -16.53
N LYS A 303 3.80 -20.96 -16.90
CA LYS A 303 2.53 -21.64 -16.65
C LYS A 303 2.24 -21.69 -15.14
N PRO A 304 1.01 -21.39 -14.71
CA PRO A 304 0.64 -21.42 -13.31
C PRO A 304 0.52 -22.87 -12.84
N GLN A 305 1.64 -23.45 -12.37
CA GLN A 305 1.72 -24.85 -11.95
C GLN A 305 2.34 -25.02 -10.56
N ILE A 306 3.27 -24.14 -10.18
CA ILE A 306 3.96 -24.20 -8.90
C ILE A 306 3.23 -23.31 -7.90
N ILE A 307 2.80 -23.89 -6.79
CA ILE A 307 2.13 -23.17 -5.70
C ILE A 307 3.09 -23.11 -4.52
N ILE A 308 3.24 -21.91 -3.97
CA ILE A 308 4.04 -21.65 -2.78
C ILE A 308 3.17 -21.07 -1.67
N GLU A 309 3.51 -21.44 -0.44
CA GLU A 309 3.14 -20.69 0.75
C GLU A 309 4.25 -19.67 1.02
N PHE A 310 3.87 -18.42 1.21
CA PHE A 310 4.78 -17.38 1.67
C PHE A 310 4.14 -16.58 2.79
N SER A 311 4.96 -16.06 3.70
CA SER A 311 4.51 -15.17 4.76
C SER A 311 4.73 -13.71 4.40
N ALA A 312 3.88 -12.83 4.91
CA ALA A 312 4.02 -11.39 4.83
C ALA A 312 3.75 -10.75 6.19
N THR A 313 4.41 -9.63 6.44
CA THR A 313 4.30 -8.90 7.72
C THR A 313 3.31 -7.74 7.67
N ASP A 314 2.95 -7.29 6.46
CA ASP A 314 2.04 -6.17 6.27
C ASP A 314 1.27 -6.35 4.97
N MET A 315 -0.01 -5.95 5.00
CA MET A 315 -0.90 -5.88 3.85
C MET A 315 -1.45 -4.47 3.78
N VAL A 316 -1.34 -3.84 2.60
CA VAL A 316 -1.78 -2.46 2.42
C VAL A 316 -2.65 -2.38 1.17
N ALA A 317 -3.87 -1.84 1.30
CA ALA A 317 -4.80 -1.62 0.19
C ALA A 317 -4.66 -0.22 -0.43
N GLU A 318 -3.87 0.66 0.18
CA GLU A 318 -3.76 2.08 -0.20
C GLU A 318 -2.29 2.55 -0.23
N LYS A 319 -1.98 3.47 -1.14
CA LYS A 319 -0.67 4.12 -1.23
C LYS A 319 -0.52 5.18 -0.13
N SER A 320 0.71 5.68 0.09
CA SER A 320 0.98 6.73 1.08
C SER A 320 0.24 8.05 0.82
N ASN A 321 -0.09 8.34 -0.44
CA ASN A 321 -0.91 9.47 -0.87
C ASN A 321 -2.42 9.20 -0.80
N GLY A 322 -2.80 8.02 -0.32
CA GLY A 322 -4.17 7.62 -0.06
C GLY A 322 -4.95 7.05 -1.23
N LEU A 323 -4.38 7.04 -2.44
CA LEU A 323 -4.99 6.36 -3.59
C LEU A 323 -5.02 4.85 -3.39
N PRO A 324 -6.06 4.14 -3.89
CA PRO A 324 -6.12 2.69 -3.80
C PRO A 324 -4.95 2.06 -4.57
N ILE A 325 -4.44 0.95 -4.03
CA ILE A 325 -3.50 0.10 -4.74
C ILE A 325 -4.31 -0.68 -5.77
N ARG A 326 -3.91 -0.59 -7.04
CA ARG A 326 -4.47 -1.39 -8.11
C ARG A 326 -3.45 -2.43 -8.56
N LYS A 327 -3.93 -3.63 -8.87
CA LYS A 327 -3.13 -4.78 -9.32
C LYS A 327 -3.73 -5.34 -10.60
N ALA A 328 -2.85 -5.84 -11.46
CA ALA A 328 -3.25 -6.48 -12.70
C ALA A 328 -4.07 -7.75 -12.42
N VAL A 329 -5.14 -7.92 -13.19
CA VAL A 329 -5.88 -9.17 -13.30
C VAL A 329 -5.61 -9.73 -14.67
N LEU A 330 -5.05 -10.94 -14.72
CA LEU A 330 -4.60 -11.59 -15.93
C LEU A 330 -5.55 -12.71 -16.31
N ASP A 331 -5.83 -12.81 -17.61
CA ASP A 331 -6.49 -13.95 -18.23
C ASP A 331 -5.43 -14.77 -18.96
N LEU A 332 -5.44 -16.09 -18.76
CA LEU A 332 -4.52 -17.03 -19.41
C LEU A 332 -5.30 -17.86 -20.42
N ARG A 333 -5.18 -17.50 -21.70
CA ARG A 333 -5.80 -18.24 -22.81
C ARG A 333 -4.73 -18.77 -23.73
N GLU A 334 -4.82 -20.05 -24.10
CA GLU A 334 -3.89 -20.67 -25.05
C GLU A 334 -2.42 -20.45 -24.64
N ASN A 335 -2.13 -20.59 -23.34
CA ASN A 335 -0.79 -20.37 -22.76
C ASN A 335 -0.23 -18.94 -22.92
N THR A 336 -1.10 -17.95 -23.16
CA THR A 336 -0.72 -16.53 -23.28
C THR A 336 -1.43 -15.70 -22.22
N TYR A 337 -0.67 -15.00 -21.38
CA TYR A 337 -1.20 -14.03 -20.43
C TYR A 337 -1.63 -12.74 -21.14
N ARG A 338 -2.83 -12.27 -20.82
CA ARG A 338 -3.38 -10.98 -21.26
C ARG A 338 -3.92 -10.21 -20.07
N LEU A 339 -3.75 -8.89 -20.09
CA LEU A 339 -4.33 -8.03 -19.06
C LEU A 339 -5.85 -7.95 -19.26
N ALA A 340 -6.62 -8.53 -18.34
CA ALA A 340 -8.08 -8.51 -18.38
C ALA A 340 -8.63 -7.20 -17.82
N ARG A 341 -8.08 -6.74 -16.69
CA ARG A 341 -8.45 -5.50 -16.01
C ARG A 341 -7.38 -5.07 -15.00
N SER A 342 -7.47 -3.83 -14.53
CA SER A 342 -6.75 -3.32 -13.35
C SER A 342 -7.76 -3.17 -12.21
N ALA A 343 -7.62 -3.95 -11.14
CA ALA A 343 -8.57 -4.00 -10.03
C ALA A 343 -7.94 -3.45 -8.75
N GLN A 344 -8.74 -2.82 -7.89
CA GLN A 344 -8.27 -2.46 -6.55
C GLN A 344 -7.93 -3.74 -5.78
N PHE A 345 -6.77 -3.76 -5.12
CA PHE A 345 -6.32 -4.90 -4.35
C PHE A 345 -5.25 -4.49 -3.33
N ALA A 346 -4.52 -5.47 -2.80
CA ALA A 346 -3.48 -5.27 -1.81
C ALA A 346 -2.07 -5.28 -2.40
N SER A 347 -1.14 -4.62 -1.72
CA SER A 347 0.28 -4.97 -1.77
C SER A 347 0.71 -5.57 -0.44
N LEU A 348 1.46 -6.66 -0.50
CA LEU A 348 2.12 -7.27 0.65
C LEU A 348 3.53 -6.75 0.83
N ARG A 349 4.00 -6.69 2.08
CA ARG A 349 5.37 -6.28 2.41
C ARG A 349 6.13 -7.36 3.16
N HIS A 350 7.43 -7.42 2.86
CA HIS A 350 8.38 -8.39 3.41
C HIS A 350 7.93 -9.83 3.19
N CYS A 351 7.57 -10.15 1.95
CA CYS A 351 7.18 -11.50 1.56
C CYS A 351 8.36 -12.46 1.70
N LYS A 352 8.16 -13.60 2.38
CA LYS A 352 9.18 -14.64 2.57
C LYS A 352 8.59 -15.99 2.23
N PHE A 353 9.24 -16.73 1.34
CA PHE A 353 8.91 -18.12 1.08
C PHE A 353 8.91 -18.94 2.38
N VAL A 354 7.92 -19.82 2.50
CA VAL A 354 7.77 -20.76 3.62
C VAL A 354 7.95 -22.19 3.12
N ARG A 355 7.15 -22.61 2.14
CA ARG A 355 7.19 -23.97 1.58
C ARG A 355 6.46 -24.09 0.24
N PHE A 356 6.71 -25.19 -0.47
CA PHE A 356 5.90 -25.60 -1.62
C PHE A 356 4.59 -26.25 -1.17
N ARG A 357 3.52 -26.03 -1.94
CA ARG A 357 2.17 -26.56 -1.68
C ARG A 357 1.76 -27.57 -2.74
N GLN A 358 2.39 -28.74 -2.69
CA GLN A 358 2.08 -29.87 -3.58
C GLN A 358 0.70 -30.48 -3.30
N ASP A 359 0.11 -30.16 -2.15
CA ASP A 359 -1.23 -30.56 -1.73
C ASP A 359 -2.35 -29.68 -2.30
N LYS A 360 -2.01 -28.60 -3.03
CA LYS A 360 -2.97 -27.65 -3.58
C LYS A 360 -3.00 -27.67 -5.11
N THR A 361 -4.08 -27.18 -5.67
CA THR A 361 -4.22 -27.00 -7.13
C THR A 361 -4.60 -25.56 -7.48
N VAL A 362 -4.41 -25.17 -8.74
CA VAL A 362 -4.71 -23.81 -9.19
C VAL A 362 -6.21 -23.69 -9.44
N ASN A 363 -6.94 -23.25 -8.41
CA ASN A 363 -8.38 -23.03 -8.49
C ASN A 363 -8.83 -21.89 -7.54
N PRO A 364 -10.06 -21.35 -7.72
CA PRO A 364 -10.58 -20.24 -6.92
C PRO A 364 -10.84 -20.55 -5.45
N ILE A 365 -10.71 -21.81 -5.00
CA ILE A 365 -10.94 -22.22 -3.60
C ILE A 365 -9.60 -22.27 -2.85
N ASP A 366 -8.64 -23.01 -3.40
CA ASP A 366 -7.31 -23.21 -2.81
C ASP A 366 -6.50 -21.92 -2.77
N LEU A 367 -6.64 -21.09 -3.81
CA LEU A 367 -5.86 -19.87 -4.05
C LEU A 367 -6.74 -18.62 -4.10
N ARG A 368 -7.86 -18.63 -3.38
CA ARG A 368 -8.85 -17.54 -3.35
C ARG A 368 -8.25 -16.20 -2.92
N THR A 369 -8.82 -15.11 -3.45
CA THR A 369 -8.47 -13.73 -3.05
C THR A 369 -8.91 -13.39 -1.61
N SER A 370 -9.87 -14.12 -1.05
CA SER A 370 -10.33 -13.91 0.34
C SER A 370 -9.22 -14.09 1.38
N GLN A 371 -8.17 -14.87 1.07
CA GLN A 371 -6.96 -14.96 1.91
C GLN A 371 -6.37 -13.58 2.24
N ILE A 372 -6.63 -12.57 1.41
CA ILE A 372 -6.20 -11.19 1.62
C ILE A 372 -7.36 -10.30 2.06
N THR A 373 -8.52 -10.38 1.41
CA THR A 373 -9.63 -9.45 1.67
C THR A 373 -10.35 -9.72 3.00
N ASP A 374 -10.17 -10.90 3.59
CA ASP A 374 -10.65 -11.19 4.95
C ASP A 374 -9.80 -10.46 6.02
N HIS A 375 -8.65 -9.90 5.63
CA HIS A 375 -7.74 -9.17 6.51
C HIS A 375 -7.74 -7.66 6.29
N ILE A 376 -7.99 -7.19 5.06
CA ILE A 376 -7.99 -5.77 4.71
C ILE A 376 -9.18 -5.42 3.82
N PHE A 377 -9.72 -4.20 3.99
CA PHE A 377 -10.77 -3.72 3.11
C PHE A 377 -10.19 -3.39 1.73
N VAL A 378 -10.73 -4.04 0.72
CA VAL A 378 -10.53 -3.72 -0.69
C VAL A 378 -11.90 -3.46 -1.28
N ASP A 379 -12.12 -2.27 -1.81
CA ASP A 379 -13.37 -1.95 -2.46
C ASP A 379 -13.48 -2.71 -3.79
N GLN A 380 -14.18 -3.84 -3.77
CA GLN A 380 -14.40 -4.66 -4.96
C GLN A 380 -15.59 -4.17 -5.81
N SER A 381 -16.34 -3.15 -5.37
CA SER A 381 -17.53 -2.67 -6.07
C SER A 381 -17.21 -2.04 -7.44
N GLU A 382 -16.02 -1.46 -7.62
CA GLU A 382 -15.51 -0.99 -8.91
C GLU A 382 -14.96 -2.12 -9.79
N SER A 383 -14.51 -3.23 -9.19
CA SER A 383 -13.78 -4.31 -9.88
C SER A 383 -14.70 -5.28 -10.61
N ALA A 384 -15.99 -5.25 -10.29
CA ALA A 384 -17.01 -6.05 -10.94
C ALA A 384 -17.48 -5.34 -12.23
N ARG A 385 -17.20 -5.97 -13.38
CA ARG A 385 -17.99 -5.91 -14.65
C ARG A 385 -17.47 -5.12 -15.85
N GLN A 386 -16.25 -4.59 -15.87
CA GLN A 386 -15.70 -4.10 -17.16
C GLN A 386 -14.39 -4.81 -17.49
N GLN A 387 -14.47 -5.74 -18.43
CA GLN A 387 -13.32 -6.12 -19.24
C GLN A 387 -12.85 -4.82 -19.89
N ILE A 388 -11.68 -4.32 -19.50
CA ILE A 388 -11.19 -3.04 -20.00
C ILE A 388 -10.84 -3.27 -21.47
N GLN A 389 -11.71 -2.81 -22.37
CA GLN A 389 -11.29 -2.54 -23.73
C GLN A 389 -10.37 -1.34 -23.64
N PHE A 390 -9.06 -1.58 -23.75
CA PHE A 390 -8.14 -0.46 -23.85
C PHE A 390 -8.51 0.35 -25.10
N PRO A 391 -8.70 1.67 -24.97
CA PRO A 391 -8.94 2.51 -26.13
C PRO A 391 -7.77 2.36 -27.09
N GLU A 392 -8.08 2.39 -28.38
CA GLU A 392 -7.08 2.26 -29.42
C GLU A 392 -6.08 3.43 -29.29
N VAL A 393 -4.80 3.10 -29.10
CA VAL A 393 -3.76 4.12 -28.94
C VAL A 393 -3.56 4.87 -30.24
N GLN A 394 -3.52 6.20 -30.19
CA GLN A 394 -3.28 7.01 -31.38
C GLN A 394 -1.78 7.17 -31.61
N LEU A 395 -1.28 6.70 -32.75
CA LEU A 395 0.11 6.93 -33.16
C LEU A 395 0.29 8.39 -33.60
N LEU A 396 1.07 9.17 -32.86
CA LEU A 396 1.34 10.58 -33.17
C LEU A 396 2.60 10.77 -34.01
N ARG A 397 3.61 9.94 -33.78
CA ARG A 397 4.90 10.02 -34.48
C ARG A 397 5.51 8.63 -34.58
N ARG A 398 6.01 8.28 -35.76
CA ARG A 398 6.86 7.10 -35.98
C ARG A 398 7.97 7.46 -36.94
N GLU A 399 9.20 7.31 -36.48
CA GLU A 399 10.39 7.51 -37.28
C GLU A 399 11.31 6.32 -37.08
N VAL A 400 11.73 5.70 -38.18
CA VAL A 400 12.69 4.61 -38.19
C VAL A 400 13.88 5.09 -39.00
N TYR A 401 15.08 4.87 -38.48
CA TYR A 401 16.34 5.23 -39.10
C TYR A 401 17.22 4.00 -39.15
N ILE A 402 17.84 3.78 -40.30
CA ILE A 402 18.72 2.65 -40.54
C ILE A 402 20.12 3.18 -40.84
N LYS A 403 21.12 2.48 -40.32
CA LYS A 403 22.52 2.71 -40.66
C LYS A 403 23.16 1.38 -41.00
N GLU A 404 23.68 1.29 -42.22
CA GLU A 404 24.40 0.11 -42.72
C GLU A 404 25.91 0.34 -42.60
N THR A 405 26.63 -0.65 -42.10
CA THR A 405 28.10 -0.60 -42.03
C THR A 405 28.65 -2.03 -42.13
N LYS A 406 29.45 -2.31 -43.17
CA LYS A 406 30.12 -3.61 -43.39
C LYS A 406 29.18 -4.81 -43.17
N ASP A 407 28.07 -4.84 -43.90
CA ASP A 407 27.02 -5.88 -43.86
C ASP A 407 26.27 -6.03 -42.52
N LYS A 408 26.42 -5.07 -41.60
CA LYS A 408 25.64 -4.99 -40.35
C LYS A 408 24.63 -3.85 -40.42
N ILE A 409 23.43 -4.13 -39.94
CA ILE A 409 22.32 -3.17 -39.87
C ILE A 409 22.15 -2.71 -38.43
N ALA A 410 22.13 -1.38 -38.23
CA ALA A 410 21.69 -0.75 -36.99
C ALA A 410 20.37 -0.02 -37.23
N VAL A 411 19.47 -0.05 -36.25
CA VAL A 411 18.12 0.52 -36.34
C VAL A 411 17.87 1.42 -35.15
N ARG A 412 17.44 2.66 -35.41
CA ARG A 412 16.94 3.58 -34.40
C ARG A 412 15.48 3.91 -34.68
N LYS A 413 14.64 3.81 -33.67
CA LYS A 413 13.20 4.03 -33.81
C LYS A 413 12.72 4.98 -32.73
N ILE A 414 12.01 6.03 -33.12
CA ILE A 414 11.30 6.95 -32.23
C ILE A 414 9.81 6.77 -32.50
N VAL A 415 9.05 6.45 -31.46
CA VAL A 415 7.60 6.32 -31.52
C VAL A 415 6.99 7.19 -30.44
N VAL A 416 5.94 7.94 -30.78
CA VAL A 416 5.13 8.71 -29.82
C VAL A 416 3.68 8.30 -29.99
N TRP A 417 3.02 8.01 -28.88
CA TRP A 417 1.60 7.64 -28.82
C TRP A 417 0.85 8.60 -27.90
N LYS A 418 -0.43 8.84 -28.23
CA LYS A 418 -1.43 9.24 -27.26
C LYS A 418 -2.03 7.97 -26.68
N THR A 419 -1.97 7.82 -25.36
CA THR A 419 -2.30 6.55 -24.69
C THR A 419 -3.80 6.33 -24.59
N GLU A 420 -4.60 7.41 -24.54
CA GLU A 420 -6.04 7.39 -24.26
C GLU A 420 -6.40 6.73 -22.90
N LYS A 421 -5.41 6.42 -22.06
CA LYS A 421 -5.58 5.69 -20.78
C LYS A 421 -5.83 6.59 -19.58
N SER A 422 -5.45 7.87 -19.66
CA SER A 422 -5.61 8.85 -18.57
C SER A 422 -7.08 9.05 -18.16
N ALA A 423 -8.01 8.92 -19.11
CA ALA A 423 -9.44 8.99 -18.87
C ALA A 423 -9.98 7.79 -18.06
N MET A 424 -9.32 6.63 -18.14
CA MET A 424 -9.69 5.42 -17.42
C MET A 424 -9.01 5.32 -16.05
N ASP A 425 -7.74 5.72 -15.99
CA ASP A 425 -6.95 5.72 -14.77
C ASP A 425 -5.98 6.90 -14.83
N ARG A 426 -6.22 7.87 -13.93
CA ARG A 426 -5.46 9.13 -13.83
C ARG A 426 -3.98 8.92 -13.49
N SER A 427 -3.54 7.69 -13.17
CA SER A 427 -2.12 7.38 -12.98
C SER A 427 -1.37 7.13 -14.30
N PHE A 428 -2.06 6.94 -15.43
CA PHE A 428 -1.42 6.91 -16.74
C PHE A 428 -1.26 8.32 -17.31
N SER A 429 -0.09 8.61 -17.88
CA SER A 429 0.11 9.84 -18.63
C SER A 429 -0.61 9.82 -19.99
N GLU A 430 -1.04 11.00 -20.45
CA GLU A 430 -1.70 11.13 -21.77
C GLU A 430 -0.82 10.70 -22.94
N TYR A 431 0.50 10.92 -22.84
CA TYR A 431 1.44 10.65 -23.93
C TYR A 431 2.64 9.85 -23.45
N ALA A 432 3.14 8.99 -24.35
CA ALA A 432 4.37 8.23 -24.15
C ALA A 432 5.23 8.25 -25.41
N MET A 433 6.54 8.37 -25.23
CA MET A 433 7.56 8.20 -26.25
C MET A 433 8.38 6.95 -25.95
N ASN A 434 8.63 6.12 -26.95
CA ASN A 434 9.65 5.08 -26.91
C ASN A 434 10.74 5.36 -27.94
N TYR A 435 11.98 5.42 -27.47
CA TYR A 435 13.17 5.38 -28.30
C TYR A 435 13.77 3.97 -28.23
N THR A 436 14.08 3.39 -29.38
CA THR A 436 14.76 2.09 -29.50
C THR A 436 16.03 2.29 -30.31
N ASP A 437 17.15 1.75 -29.82
CA ASP A 437 18.45 1.72 -30.51
C ASP A 437 18.92 0.27 -30.59
N TYR A 438 19.06 -0.25 -31.79
CA TYR A 438 19.51 -1.62 -32.09
C TYR A 438 20.81 -1.60 -32.90
N SER A 439 21.76 -2.45 -32.52
CA SER A 439 22.96 -2.73 -33.29
C SER A 439 23.51 -4.12 -32.96
N ALA A 440 23.63 -4.97 -33.97
CA ALA A 440 24.06 -6.37 -33.85
C ALA A 440 25.48 -6.58 -33.29
N GLY A 441 26.29 -5.52 -33.18
CA GLY A 441 27.68 -5.59 -32.71
C GLY A 441 27.93 -5.20 -31.26
N ARG A 442 26.88 -4.85 -30.48
CA ARG A 442 27.01 -4.42 -29.08
C ARG A 442 26.84 -5.57 -28.10
N LYS A 443 27.43 -5.44 -26.90
CA LYS A 443 27.19 -6.34 -25.76
C LYS A 443 25.70 -6.45 -25.43
N ASP A 444 25.00 -5.32 -25.45
CA ASP A 444 23.54 -5.22 -25.39
C ASP A 444 23.02 -4.77 -26.77
N PRO A 445 22.56 -5.70 -27.62
CA PRO A 445 22.21 -5.37 -28.99
C PRO A 445 21.03 -4.40 -29.08
N LEU A 446 20.09 -4.45 -28.14
CA LEU A 446 18.88 -3.63 -28.08
C LEU A 446 18.86 -2.76 -26.81
N GLN A 447 18.68 -1.45 -26.98
CA GLN A 447 18.50 -0.49 -25.91
C GLN A 447 17.19 0.26 -26.13
N GLN A 448 16.46 0.55 -25.05
CA GLN A 448 15.20 1.27 -25.11
C GLN A 448 15.11 2.34 -24.02
N GLU A 449 14.45 3.45 -24.35
CA GLU A 449 14.18 4.52 -23.41
C GLU A 449 12.72 4.98 -23.56
N ILE A 450 12.04 5.14 -22.42
CA ILE A 450 10.64 5.57 -22.38
C ILE A 450 10.56 6.93 -21.67
N ARG A 451 9.82 7.86 -22.27
CA ARG A 451 9.46 9.15 -21.65
C ARG A 451 7.94 9.29 -21.65
N ILE A 452 7.39 9.86 -20.59
CA ILE A 452 5.95 10.08 -20.43
C ILE A 452 5.68 11.55 -20.13
N SER A 453 4.53 12.06 -20.54
CA SER A 453 4.09 13.43 -20.27
C SER A 453 2.57 13.54 -20.43
N ASP A 454 1.95 14.46 -19.71
CA ASP A 454 0.55 14.87 -19.91
C ASP A 454 0.42 16.01 -20.92
N SER A 455 1.54 16.53 -21.44
CA SER A 455 1.56 17.59 -22.46
C SER A 455 2.03 17.04 -23.80
N ARG A 456 1.15 17.17 -24.81
CA ARG A 456 1.47 16.83 -26.20
C ARG A 456 2.66 17.61 -26.73
N GLU A 457 2.76 18.88 -26.38
CA GLU A 457 3.85 19.74 -26.83
C GLU A 457 5.19 19.28 -26.23
N GLN A 458 5.20 19.02 -24.92
CA GLN A 458 6.40 18.58 -24.22
C GLN A 458 6.91 17.24 -24.76
N ILE A 459 6.05 16.25 -24.96
CA ILE A 459 6.50 14.93 -25.43
C ILE A 459 7.05 14.98 -26.87
N LEU A 460 6.50 15.85 -27.73
CA LEU A 460 6.98 16.03 -29.10
C LEU A 460 8.30 16.79 -29.15
N ASN A 461 8.52 17.73 -28.22
CA ASN A 461 9.81 18.41 -28.04
C ASN A 461 10.88 17.42 -27.59
N ILE A 462 10.60 16.60 -26.56
CA ILE A 462 11.51 15.52 -26.12
C ILE A 462 11.83 14.58 -27.30
N ALA A 463 10.83 14.15 -28.08
CA ALA A 463 11.08 13.30 -29.24
C ALA A 463 11.96 13.95 -30.32
N SER A 464 11.91 15.28 -30.45
CA SER A 464 12.75 16.03 -31.38
C SER A 464 14.18 16.17 -30.86
N GLU A 465 14.36 16.41 -29.56
CA GLU A 465 15.67 16.41 -28.90
C GLU A 465 16.35 15.04 -29.03
N PHE A 466 15.61 13.94 -28.81
CA PHE A 466 16.12 12.58 -29.02
C PHE A 466 16.58 12.35 -30.46
N ARG A 467 15.80 12.83 -31.44
CA ARG A 467 16.18 12.75 -32.85
C ARG A 467 17.48 13.51 -33.10
N GLU A 468 17.60 14.75 -32.63
CA GLU A 468 18.76 15.60 -32.87
C GLU A 468 20.04 15.06 -32.19
N ALA A 469 19.90 14.56 -30.96
CA ALA A 469 21.01 13.99 -30.21
C ALA A 469 21.53 12.68 -30.83
N ASN A 470 20.62 11.85 -31.37
CA ASN A 470 20.95 10.47 -31.75
C ASN A 470 21.04 10.25 -33.27
N ILE A 471 20.27 10.96 -34.09
CA ILE A 471 20.27 10.75 -35.56
C ILE A 471 21.32 11.67 -36.20
N LYS A 472 22.57 11.19 -36.20
CA LYS A 472 23.74 11.90 -36.77
C LYS A 472 24.04 11.44 -38.21
N LYS A 473 25.14 11.94 -38.79
CA LYS A 473 25.59 11.57 -40.15
C LYS A 473 25.66 10.04 -40.34
N GLY A 474 25.07 9.56 -41.44
CA GLY A 474 25.04 8.15 -41.82
C GLY A 474 23.80 7.37 -41.39
N TRP A 475 22.85 8.00 -40.68
CA TRP A 475 21.53 7.44 -40.44
C TRP A 475 20.56 7.90 -41.53
N VAL A 476 19.89 6.96 -42.18
CA VAL A 476 18.92 7.22 -43.25
C VAL A 476 17.52 6.92 -42.73
N ARG A 477 16.58 7.85 -42.92
CA ARG A 477 15.19 7.60 -42.54
C ARG A 477 14.59 6.52 -43.44
N PHE A 478 14.17 5.44 -42.82
CA PHE A 478 13.40 4.40 -43.49
C PHE A 478 12.01 4.94 -43.81
N LYS A 479 11.63 4.85 -45.08
CA LYS A 479 10.27 5.11 -45.56
C LYS A 479 9.67 3.76 -45.88
N GLU A 480 8.53 3.45 -45.31
CA GLU A 480 7.79 2.24 -45.70
C GLU A 480 7.44 2.32 -47.19
N PRO A 481 7.54 1.22 -47.95
CA PRO A 481 6.94 1.14 -49.26
C PRO A 481 5.45 1.44 -49.13
N SER A 482 4.97 2.37 -49.94
CA SER A 482 3.55 2.76 -50.04
C SER A 482 2.67 1.59 -50.49
#